data_AF-A0A2E9X9J9-F1
#
_entry.id   AF-A0A2E9X9J9-F1
#
_cell.length_a   1.000
_cell.length_b   1.000
_cell.length_c   1.000
_cell.angle_alpha   90.00
_cell.angle_beta   90.00
_cell.angle_gamma   90.00
#
_symmetry.space_group_name_H-M   'P 1'
#
loop_
_entity.id
_entity.type
_entity.pdbx_description
1 polymer ?
#
loop_
_entity_poly.entity_id
_entity_poly.type
_entity_poly.pdbx_seq_one_letter_code
_entity_poly.pdbx_strand_id
1 'polypeptide(L)' 'MTDDYDPIERPRHYCHRGGIEPFEFIQSNGLGFAAGNVIKYIIRYEEKGGVVDLEKARWYLDRLIDEEISG' A
#
# COMPACT_ATOMS: atom_id res chain seq x y z
N MET A 1 21.04 -3.90 -15.61
CA MET A 1 20.51 -3.79 -14.24
C MET A 1 19.99 -5.16 -13.89
N THR A 2 20.51 -5.78 -12.83
CA THR A 2 20.08 -7.10 -12.38
C THR A 2 18.64 -6.99 -11.89
N ASP A 3 17.76 -7.88 -12.37
CA ASP A 3 16.39 -8.01 -11.89
C ASP A 3 16.46 -8.47 -10.42
N ASP A 4 16.36 -7.53 -9.49
CA ASP A 4 16.48 -7.73 -8.04
C ASP A 4 15.12 -8.11 -7.45
N TYR A 5 14.50 -9.10 -8.11
CA TYR A 5 13.21 -9.67 -7.79
C TYR A 5 13.35 -10.69 -6.66
N ASP A 6 12.59 -10.48 -5.60
CA ASP A 6 12.41 -11.44 -4.52
C ASP A 6 10.90 -11.62 -4.28
N PRO A 7 10.34 -12.84 -4.31
CA PRO A 7 8.90 -13.05 -4.15
C PRO A 7 8.35 -12.64 -2.77
N ILE A 8 9.22 -12.49 -1.77
CA ILE A 8 8.88 -12.15 -0.39
C ILE A 8 9.20 -10.68 -0.12
N GLU A 9 10.44 -10.27 -0.35
CA GLU A 9 10.93 -8.93 0.01
C GLU A 9 10.67 -7.88 -1.07
N ARG A 10 10.62 -8.27 -2.35
CA ARG A 10 10.52 -7.35 -3.50
C ARG A 10 9.59 -7.89 -4.61
N PRO A 11 8.31 -8.13 -4.31
CA PRO A 11 7.41 -8.74 -5.28
C PRO A 11 7.05 -7.76 -6.39
N ARG A 12 6.92 -8.27 -7.63
CA ARG A 12 6.75 -7.45 -8.85
C ARG A 12 5.55 -6.49 -8.83
N HIS A 13 4.52 -6.78 -8.04
CA HIS A 13 3.27 -6.02 -7.96
C HIS A 13 3.32 -4.81 -7.00
N TYR A 14 4.50 -4.51 -6.43
CA TYR A 14 4.75 -3.30 -5.64
C TYR A 14 5.79 -2.40 -6.31
N CYS A 15 6.79 -2.98 -6.96
CA CYS A 15 7.85 -2.28 -7.70
C CYS A 15 7.46 -1.97 -9.16
N HIS A 16 6.46 -1.10 -9.38
CA HIS A 16 6.26 -0.54 -10.72
C HIS A 16 7.27 0.61 -10.95
N ARG A 17 8.23 0.39 -11.87
CA ARG A 17 9.15 1.41 -12.45
C ARG A 17 10.25 1.99 -11.53
N GLY A 18 10.86 1.19 -10.66
CA GLY A 18 11.98 1.65 -9.82
C GLY A 18 11.56 2.53 -8.65
N GLY A 19 10.31 2.36 -8.19
CA GLY A 19 9.76 3.03 -7.02
C GLY A 19 10.13 2.37 -5.68
N ILE A 20 9.72 3.02 -4.60
CA ILE A 20 9.92 2.58 -3.21
C ILE A 20 8.89 1.49 -2.88
N GLU A 21 9.31 0.42 -2.18
CA GLU A 21 8.39 -0.61 -1.72
C GLU A 21 7.38 -0.02 -0.71
N PRO A 22 6.08 -0.40 -0.77
CA PRO A 22 5.07 0.14 0.13
C PRO A 22 5.45 0.01 1.60
N PHE A 23 6.09 -1.11 1.99
CA PHE A 23 6.56 -1.31 3.36
C PHE A 23 7.61 -0.26 3.76
N GLU A 24 8.62 -0.01 2.92
CA GLU A 24 9.66 1.00 3.17
C GLU A 24 9.06 2.42 3.21
N PHE A 25 8.11 2.72 2.32
CA PHE A 25 7.41 4.00 2.31
C PHE A 25 6.63 4.21 3.61
N ILE A 26 5.89 3.18 4.04
CA ILE A 26 5.10 3.20 5.28
C ILE A 26 6.00 3.39 6.50
N GLN A 27 7.10 2.65 6.58
CA GLN A 27 8.04 2.73 7.69
C GLN A 27 8.77 4.07 7.75
N SER A 28 9.25 4.59 6.60
CA SER A 28 9.98 5.86 6.53
C SER A 28 9.12 7.07 6.87
N ASN A 29 7.81 7.01 6.62
CA ASN A 29 6.87 8.08 6.95
C ASN A 29 6.15 7.86 8.29
N GLY A 30 6.45 6.78 9.03
CA GLY A 30 5.79 6.48 10.30
C GLY A 30 4.28 6.29 10.17
N LEU A 31 3.79 5.79 9.03
CA LEU A 31 2.35 5.65 8.80
C LEU A 31 1.77 4.56 9.70
N GLY A 32 0.65 4.88 10.34
CA GLY A 32 -0.14 3.92 11.11
C GLY A 32 -0.74 2.81 10.24
N PHE A 33 -1.25 1.77 10.89
CA PHE A 33 -1.75 0.56 10.21
C PHE A 33 -2.78 0.86 9.12
N ALA A 34 -3.76 1.71 9.40
CA ALA A 34 -4.79 2.04 8.42
C ALA A 34 -4.22 2.81 7.22
N ALA A 35 -3.42 3.85 7.48
CA ALA A 35 -2.81 4.68 6.43
C ALA A 35 -1.87 3.84 5.53
N GLY A 36 -1.08 2.95 6.13
CA GLY A 36 -0.24 2.05 5.36
C GLY A 36 -1.02 1.06 4.51
N ASN A 37 -2.18 0.57 4.99
CA ASN A 37 -3.04 -0.27 4.17
C ASN A 37 -3.64 0.50 2.97
N VAL A 38 -4.03 1.77 3.15
CA VAL A 38 -4.48 2.63 2.03
C VAL A 38 -3.42 2.66 0.93
N ILE A 39 -2.18 3.03 1.27
CA ILE A 39 -1.07 3.12 0.30
C ILE A 39 -0.80 1.76 -0.36
N LYS A 40 -0.70 0.69 0.44
CA LYS A 40 -0.47 -0.67 -0.08
C LYS A 40 -1.49 -1.05 -1.14
N TYR A 41 -2.77 -0.83 -0.90
CA TYR A 41 -3.82 -1.24 -1.85
C TYR A 41 -3.88 -0.34 -3.08
N ILE A 42 -3.59 0.96 -2.95
CA ILE A 42 -3.51 1.90 -4.08
C ILE A 42 -2.33 1.57 -5.01
N ILE A 43 -1.23 1.02 -4.50
CA ILE A 43 -0.11 0.61 -5.38
C ILE A 43 -0.39 -0.74 -6.04
N ARG A 44 -1.14 -1.62 -5.35
CA ARG A 44 -1.32 -3.03 -5.77
C ARG A 44 -2.48 -3.28 -6.74
N TYR A 45 -3.40 -2.32 -6.89
CA TYR A 45 -4.69 -2.59 -7.54
C TYR A 45 -4.55 -2.96 -9.02
N GLU A 46 -3.69 -2.29 -9.79
CA GLU A 46 -3.53 -2.57 -11.24
C GLU A 46 -2.98 -3.98 -11.48
N GLU A 47 -2.13 -4.46 -10.57
CA GLU A 47 -1.32 -5.67 -10.78
C GLU A 47 -1.88 -6.93 -10.10
N LYS A 48 -2.80 -6.79 -9.13
CA LYS A 48 -3.28 -7.95 -8.36
C LYS A 48 -4.76 -7.92 -8.03
N GLY A 49 -5.24 -6.88 -7.36
CA GLY A 49 -6.56 -6.91 -6.73
C GLY A 49 -7.67 -6.20 -7.50
N GLY A 50 -7.33 -5.42 -8.52
CA GLY A 50 -8.28 -4.60 -9.26
C GLY A 50 -9.15 -3.75 -8.33
N VAL A 51 -10.44 -3.67 -8.66
CA VAL A 51 -11.43 -2.89 -7.89
C VAL A 51 -11.50 -3.31 -6.42
N VAL A 52 -11.30 -4.60 -6.10
CA VAL A 52 -11.36 -5.09 -4.70
C VAL A 52 -10.29 -4.44 -3.82
N ASP A 53 -9.11 -4.13 -4.37
CA ASP A 53 -8.09 -3.40 -3.62
C ASP A 53 -8.47 -1.93 -3.43
N LEU A 54 -9.11 -1.29 -4.41
CA LEU A 54 -9.64 0.06 -4.25
C LEU A 54 -10.73 0.11 -3.17
N GLU A 55 -11.60 -0.89 -3.11
CA GLU A 55 -12.62 -1.00 -2.06
C GLU A 55 -12.01 -1.19 -0.67
N LYS A 56 -10.93 -1.98 -0.55
CA LYS A 56 -10.17 -2.12 0.69
C LYS A 56 -9.49 -0.81 1.08
N ALA A 57 -8.89 -0.09 0.12
CA ALA A 57 -8.29 1.21 0.38
C ALA A 57 -9.33 2.19 0.94
N ARG A 58 -10.51 2.28 0.31
CA ARG A 58 -11.64 3.07 0.81
C ARG A 58 -12.04 2.66 2.24
N TRP A 59 -12.19 1.36 2.51
CA TRP A 59 -12.58 0.87 3.84
C TRP A 59 -11.61 1.30 4.95
N TYR A 60 -10.31 1.32 4.69
CA TYR A 60 -9.30 1.81 5.64
C TYR A 60 -9.30 3.33 5.75
N LEU A 61 -9.52 4.04 4.65
CA LEU A 61 -9.64 5.49 4.63
C LEU A 61 -10.85 5.97 5.43
N ASP A 62 -12.00 5.32 5.26
CA ASP A 62 -13.23 5.64 5.99
C ASP A 62 -13.00 5.50 7.50
N ARG A 63 -12.31 4.44 7.94
CA ARG A 63 -11.95 4.25 9.36
C ARG A 63 -11.02 5.33 9.91
N LEU A 64 -10.03 5.75 9.14
CA LEU A 64 -9.17 6.88 9.53
C LEU A 64 -9.98 8.15 9.71
N ILE A 65 -10.91 8.43 8.78
CA ILE A 65 -11.80 9.58 8.89
C ILE A 65 -12.67 9.48 10.15
N ASP A 66 -13.24 8.30 10.42
CA ASP A 66 -14.06 8.07 11.62
C ASP A 66 -13.25 8.28 12.91
N GLU A 67 -12.00 7.81 12.96
CA GLU A 67 -11.08 7.99 14.10
C GLU A 67 -10.76 9.48 14.33
N GLU A 68 -10.45 10.23 13.27
CA GLU A 68 -10.16 11.68 13.35
C GLU A 68 -11.39 12.52 13.72
N ILE A 69 -12.60 12.09 13.34
CA ILE A 69 -13.85 12.77 13.73
C ILE A 69 -14.21 12.46 15.19
N SER A 70 -13.90 11.25 15.66
CA SER A 70 -14.30 10.77 16.99
C SER A 70 -13.32 11.13 18.11
N GLY A 71 -12.11 11.60 17.77
CA GLY A 71 -11.07 12.01 18.71
C GLY A 71 -11.05 13.51 18.98
#